data_AF-A0A5C5BDA4-F1
#
_entry.id   AF-A0A5C5BDA4-F1
#
_cell.length_a   1.000
_cell.length_b   1.000
_cell.length_c   1.000
_cell.angle_alpha   90.00
_cell.angle_beta   90.00
_cell.angle_gamma   90.00
#
_symmetry.space_group_name_H-M   'P 1'
#
loop_
_entity.id
_entity.type
_entity.pdbx_description
1 polymer ?
#
loop_
_entity_poly.entity_id
_entity_poly.type
_entity_poly.pdbx_seq_one_letter_code
_entity_poly.pdbx_strand_id
1 'polypeptide(L)'
;MTWLGWESLGGGLSSGPAVSSWSSGRLDVFVRGTDNALWHKWFAGGWSGWESLGGVLTSDPAAVSWSDGRIDVFVRGTDNALWHKWFDGGWSGWESLGGILTSGPAVASWAHGRLDVFVRGTDNALWHKWFRRGTFGIGGGWSGWESLGGVLTSDPAAVSWSEGRIDVFVRGTDNALWHKWFAGGWSGWESLGGVLTSGPGVSSWAPGRLDVFVRGTDNAMWHKWFQAGWSGWESLGGVLTSDPDAVSWGPNRIDSFVRGTDGALWHKWWALVPTVRLHAKIVTNPNVALATSVANMVNVYATRGIRVQLASVESISVPASLNTVDVNPCVQGNATAEQLALFAFRNGVGSLDVAAYFVQATNPPLNGCASHPNGLPSVVIASGASQWTLGHEVGHVLGLPHVNDNNRLMTGNGTFNITNPPPDLVGSEGSTMDASAFSQNI
;
A
#
# COMPACT_ATOMS: atom_id res chain seq x y z
N MET A 1 -5.55 3.82 -6.08
CA MET A 1 -4.63 3.64 -4.94
C MET A 1 -5.34 3.98 -3.63
N THR A 2 -5.50 3.01 -2.72
CA THR A 2 -6.22 3.16 -1.44
C THR A 2 -5.60 2.27 -0.37
N TRP A 3 -5.60 2.78 0.85
CA TRP A 3 -5.09 2.16 2.06
C TRP A 3 -6.16 1.15 2.59
N LEU A 4 -5.88 -0.17 2.83
CA LEU A 4 -6.82 -1.05 3.58
C LEU A 4 -6.64 -0.86 5.11
N GLY A 5 -7.44 -1.57 5.91
CA GLY A 5 -7.61 -1.31 7.35
C GLY A 5 -6.52 -1.90 8.26
N TRP A 6 -6.62 -1.56 9.55
CA TRP A 6 -5.71 -1.94 10.64
C TRP A 6 -5.77 -3.40 11.05
N GLU A 7 -4.61 -4.04 11.25
CA GLU A 7 -4.47 -5.27 12.04
C GLU A 7 -3.53 -5.06 13.23
N SER A 8 -3.89 -5.61 14.40
CA SER A 8 -3.04 -5.57 15.60
C SER A 8 -2.13 -6.80 15.65
N LEU A 9 -0.82 -6.58 15.82
CA LEU A 9 0.18 -7.66 16.00
C LEU A 9 0.41 -8.05 17.46
N GLY A 10 -0.35 -7.46 18.39
CA GLY A 10 -0.21 -7.64 19.85
C GLY A 10 1.13 -7.14 20.41
N GLY A 11 1.35 -7.35 21.71
CA GLY A 11 2.56 -6.92 22.42
C GLY A 11 2.47 -5.52 23.06
N GLY A 12 3.32 -5.28 24.07
CA GLY A 12 3.49 -3.96 24.69
C GLY A 12 4.78 -3.32 24.19
N LEU A 13 4.66 -2.27 23.38
CA LEU A 13 5.79 -1.66 22.67
C LEU A 13 6.22 -0.36 23.35
N SER A 14 7.54 -0.14 23.46
CA SER A 14 8.12 1.07 24.06
C SER A 14 8.96 1.90 23.07
N SER A 15 8.93 1.56 21.78
CA SER A 15 9.66 2.19 20.66
C SER A 15 8.79 2.25 19.41
N GLY A 16 9.23 2.99 18.39
CA GLY A 16 8.83 2.72 17.00
C GLY A 16 9.28 1.32 16.55
N PRO A 17 8.57 0.69 15.61
CA PRO A 17 9.00 -0.56 14.98
C PRO A 17 10.05 -0.29 13.88
N ALA A 18 10.85 -1.31 13.57
CA ALA A 18 11.59 -1.40 12.31
C ALA A 18 11.15 -2.64 11.54
N VAL A 19 11.10 -2.55 10.21
CA VAL A 19 10.68 -3.65 9.34
C VAL A 19 11.70 -3.89 8.23
N SER A 20 12.04 -5.16 7.98
CA SER A 20 12.87 -5.57 6.85
C SER A 20 12.26 -6.78 6.15
N SER A 21 12.62 -6.97 4.88
CA SER A 21 12.29 -8.16 4.09
C SER A 21 13.56 -8.64 3.38
N TRP A 22 13.80 -9.95 3.39
CA TRP A 22 14.92 -10.57 2.66
C TRP A 22 14.44 -11.50 1.54
N SER A 23 13.12 -11.68 1.38
CA SER A 23 12.53 -12.46 0.28
C SER A 23 11.04 -12.17 0.10
N SER A 24 10.50 -12.50 -1.06
CA SER A 24 9.07 -12.38 -1.34
C SER A 24 8.24 -13.18 -0.34
N GLY A 25 7.18 -12.57 0.21
CA GLY A 25 6.32 -13.21 1.21
C GLY A 25 6.90 -13.27 2.62
N ARG A 26 8.01 -12.55 2.88
CA ARG A 26 8.65 -12.43 4.20
C ARG A 26 8.68 -10.99 4.68
N LEU A 27 8.25 -10.77 5.93
CA LEU A 27 8.47 -9.53 6.67
C LEU A 27 9.05 -9.89 8.04
N ASP A 28 9.97 -9.09 8.54
CA ASP A 28 10.56 -9.22 9.87
C ASP A 28 10.43 -7.87 10.58
N VAL A 29 9.73 -7.88 11.72
CA VAL A 29 9.41 -6.71 12.52
C VAL A 29 10.19 -6.76 13.83
N PHE A 30 10.85 -5.67 14.14
CA PHE A 30 11.71 -5.49 15.31
C PHE A 30 11.20 -4.35 16.17
N VAL A 31 11.14 -4.56 17.48
CA VAL A 31 10.65 -3.57 18.45
C VAL A 31 11.44 -3.65 19.75
N ARG A 32 11.42 -2.58 20.52
CA ARG A 32 11.83 -2.61 21.92
C ARG A 32 10.64 -2.99 22.80
N GLY A 33 10.80 -4.05 23.59
CA GLY A 33 9.81 -4.49 24.57
C GLY A 33 9.73 -3.58 25.80
N THR A 34 8.80 -3.87 26.71
CA THR A 34 8.69 -3.17 28.00
C THR A 34 9.87 -3.45 28.93
N ASP A 35 10.61 -4.53 28.68
CA ASP A 35 11.86 -4.91 29.36
C ASP A 35 13.11 -4.25 28.75
N ASN A 36 12.93 -3.38 27.76
CA ASN A 36 13.98 -2.76 26.94
C ASN A 36 14.81 -3.74 26.09
N ALA A 37 14.41 -5.01 25.96
CA ALA A 37 15.06 -5.96 25.06
C ALA A 37 14.61 -5.75 23.61
N LEU A 38 15.41 -6.22 22.66
CA LEU A 38 15.00 -6.35 21.26
C LEU A 38 14.05 -7.54 21.13
N TRP A 39 12.86 -7.31 20.59
CA TRP A 39 11.88 -8.33 20.27
C TRP A 39 11.66 -8.40 18.76
N HIS A 40 11.44 -9.60 18.26
CA HIS A 40 11.32 -9.91 16.83
C HIS A 40 10.06 -10.75 16.57
N LYS A 41 9.40 -10.47 15.45
CA LYS A 41 8.25 -11.22 14.93
C LYS A 41 8.32 -11.21 13.41
N TRP A 42 7.93 -12.29 12.75
CA TRP A 42 8.03 -12.38 11.30
C TRP A 42 6.77 -12.93 10.66
N PHE A 43 6.56 -12.60 9.38
CA PHE A 43 5.53 -13.14 8.52
C PHE A 43 6.14 -14.14 7.54
N ALA A 44 5.57 -15.35 7.44
CA ALA A 44 5.88 -16.33 6.40
C ALA A 44 4.64 -17.20 6.13
N GLY A 45 3.72 -16.70 5.30
CA GLY A 45 2.38 -17.29 5.13
C GLY A 45 1.47 -17.15 6.37
N GLY A 46 1.94 -16.40 7.38
CA GLY A 46 1.32 -16.18 8.67
C GLY A 46 2.32 -15.55 9.63
N TRP A 47 1.82 -14.79 10.61
CA TRP A 47 2.66 -14.15 11.63
C TRP A 47 3.11 -15.15 12.69
N SER A 48 4.39 -15.12 13.07
CA SER A 48 4.98 -15.91 14.14
C SER A 48 4.59 -15.41 15.54
N GLY A 49 5.04 -16.09 16.61
CA GLY A 49 5.05 -15.51 17.96
C GLY A 49 6.17 -14.46 18.12
N TRP A 50 6.06 -13.61 19.15
CA TRP A 50 7.15 -12.71 19.52
C TRP A 50 8.30 -13.51 20.15
N GLU A 51 9.53 -13.31 19.67
CA GLU A 51 10.76 -13.85 20.25
C GLU A 51 11.67 -12.74 20.79
N SER A 52 12.32 -12.97 21.93
CA SER A 52 13.29 -12.03 22.48
C SER A 52 14.68 -12.31 21.92
N LEU A 53 15.35 -11.27 21.44
CA LEU A 53 16.73 -11.28 20.96
C LEU A 53 17.72 -10.69 22.00
N GLY A 54 17.21 -10.38 23.21
CA GLY A 54 17.98 -9.85 24.33
C GLY A 54 18.48 -8.42 24.13
N GLY A 55 19.53 -8.05 24.87
CA GLY A 55 20.08 -6.70 24.89
C GLY A 55 19.30 -5.73 25.79
N VAL A 56 19.80 -4.49 25.92
CA VAL A 56 19.11 -3.38 26.60
C VAL A 56 19.23 -2.15 25.71
N LEU A 57 18.13 -1.79 25.07
CA LEU A 57 18.06 -0.80 23.99
C LEU A 57 17.65 0.57 24.55
N THR A 58 18.38 1.61 24.15
CA THR A 58 18.07 3.01 24.47
C THR A 58 17.58 3.81 23.26
N SER A 59 17.34 3.14 22.12
CA SER A 59 16.75 3.69 20.90
C SER A 59 15.74 2.72 20.29
N ASP A 60 15.02 3.20 19.29
CA ASP A 60 14.32 2.36 18.33
C ASP A 60 15.36 1.53 17.53
N PRO A 61 15.02 0.30 17.10
CA PRO A 61 15.89 -0.50 16.25
C PRO A 61 15.88 0.01 14.80
N ALA A 62 16.90 -0.35 14.02
CA ALA A 62 16.90 -0.24 12.56
C ALA A 62 17.33 -1.56 11.95
N ALA A 63 16.63 -2.01 10.90
CA ALA A 63 16.85 -3.32 10.29
C ALA A 63 17.00 -3.21 8.76
N VAL A 64 17.84 -4.07 8.18
CA VAL A 64 18.03 -4.14 6.72
C VAL A 64 18.41 -5.56 6.30
N SER A 65 18.15 -5.89 5.04
CA SER A 65 18.69 -7.06 4.37
C SER A 65 19.51 -6.66 3.15
N TRP A 66 20.60 -7.37 2.89
CA TRP A 66 21.40 -7.25 1.66
C TRP A 66 21.42 -8.52 0.81
N SER A 67 20.81 -9.61 1.31
CA SER A 67 20.66 -10.87 0.58
C SER A 67 19.60 -11.76 1.22
N ASP A 68 19.10 -12.72 0.44
CA ASP A 68 18.29 -13.82 0.95
C ASP A 68 18.96 -14.50 2.16
N GLY A 69 18.15 -14.74 3.20
CA GLY A 69 18.59 -15.38 4.43
C GLY A 69 19.42 -14.50 5.37
N ARG A 70 19.54 -13.19 5.08
CA ARG A 70 20.30 -12.23 5.90
C ARG A 70 19.46 -11.06 6.37
N ILE A 71 19.53 -10.76 7.67
CA ILE A 71 19.00 -9.52 8.26
C ILE A 71 20.06 -8.99 9.23
N ASP A 72 20.29 -7.68 9.21
CA ASP A 72 21.16 -6.97 10.13
C ASP A 72 20.33 -5.96 10.92
N VAL A 73 20.46 -5.95 12.25
CA VAL A 73 19.72 -5.08 13.18
C VAL A 73 20.68 -4.25 14.01
N PHE A 74 20.41 -2.95 14.07
CA PHE A 74 21.24 -1.94 14.73
C PHE A 74 20.44 -1.24 15.82
N VAL A 75 21.07 -1.00 16.96
CA VAL A 75 20.45 -0.33 18.12
C VAL A 75 21.47 0.54 18.85
N ARG A 76 21.00 1.49 19.66
CA ARG A 76 21.83 2.15 20.66
C ARG A 76 21.78 1.41 21.99
N GLY A 77 22.94 1.10 22.56
CA GLY A 77 23.09 0.47 23.88
C GLY A 77 22.98 1.44 25.05
N THR A 78 23.10 0.94 26.27
CA THR A 78 23.12 1.75 27.51
C THR A 78 24.40 2.58 27.68
N ASP A 79 25.46 2.20 26.98
CA ASP A 79 26.73 2.93 26.85
C ASP A 79 26.69 4.00 25.74
N ASN A 80 25.52 4.19 25.10
CA ASN A 80 25.32 5.02 23.91
C ASN A 80 26.14 4.56 22.68
N ALA A 81 26.74 3.38 22.67
CA ALA A 81 27.40 2.85 21.48
C ALA A 81 26.40 2.27 20.49
N LEU A 82 26.81 2.17 19.22
CA LEU A 82 26.09 1.40 18.21
C LEU A 82 26.33 -0.10 18.47
N TRP A 83 25.26 -0.86 18.64
CA TRP A 83 25.28 -2.31 18.77
C TRP A 83 24.59 -2.96 17.58
N HIS A 84 25.13 -4.08 17.13
CA HIS A 84 24.70 -4.79 15.94
C HIS A 84 24.47 -6.28 16.24
N LYS A 85 23.44 -6.85 15.62
CA LYS A 85 23.09 -8.27 15.65
C LYS A 85 22.55 -8.67 14.29
N TRP A 86 22.86 -9.87 13.80
CA TRP A 86 22.43 -10.31 12.48
C TRP A 86 21.93 -11.74 12.47
N PHE A 87 21.12 -12.07 11.48
CA PHE A 87 20.66 -13.42 11.16
C PHE A 87 21.40 -13.94 9.93
N ASP A 88 21.95 -15.14 10.00
CA ASP A 88 22.57 -15.87 8.88
C ASP A 88 22.46 -17.39 9.12
N GLY A 89 21.27 -17.94 8.88
CA GLY A 89 20.89 -19.30 9.32
C GLY A 89 20.67 -19.43 10.84
N GLY A 90 20.92 -18.37 11.59
CA GLY A 90 20.72 -18.23 13.03
C GLY A 90 21.14 -16.82 13.50
N TRP A 91 20.64 -16.39 14.65
CA TRP A 91 20.99 -15.10 15.23
C TRP A 91 22.41 -15.11 15.83
N SER A 92 23.22 -14.10 15.51
CA SER A 92 24.56 -13.90 16.07
C SER A 92 24.54 -13.45 17.53
N GLY A 93 25.71 -13.35 18.16
CA GLY A 93 25.88 -12.56 19.40
C GLY A 93 25.81 -11.05 19.13
N TRP A 94 25.63 -10.24 20.18
CA TRP A 94 25.70 -8.79 20.07
C TRP A 94 27.15 -8.33 19.83
N GLU A 95 27.38 -7.50 18.82
CA GLU A 95 28.68 -6.86 18.55
C GLU A 95 28.58 -5.34 18.75
N SER A 96 29.56 -4.75 19.45
CA SER A 96 29.67 -3.30 19.57
C SER A 96 30.47 -2.73 18.41
N LEU A 97 29.93 -1.69 17.77
CA LEU A 97 30.56 -0.93 16.70
C LEU A 97 31.12 0.42 17.20
N GLY A 98 31.05 0.65 18.50
CA GLY A 98 31.53 1.85 19.19
C GLY A 98 30.71 3.11 18.84
N GLY A 99 31.34 4.28 18.99
CA GLY A 99 30.69 5.58 18.85
C GLY A 99 29.93 6.00 20.11
N ILE A 100 29.46 7.26 20.13
CA ILE A 100 28.57 7.80 21.16
C ILE A 100 27.39 8.48 20.45
N LEU A 101 26.24 7.82 20.46
CA LEU A 101 25.07 8.13 19.67
C LEU A 101 24.07 8.97 20.48
N THR A 102 23.54 10.02 19.86
CA THR A 102 22.46 10.86 20.41
C THR A 102 21.13 10.68 19.67
N SER A 103 21.03 9.73 18.76
CA SER A 103 19.83 9.31 18.02
C SER A 103 19.72 7.78 18.00
N GLY A 104 18.57 7.26 17.54
CA GLY A 104 18.52 5.92 16.95
C GLY A 104 19.32 5.83 15.64
N PRO A 105 19.70 4.61 15.20
CA PRO A 105 20.37 4.41 13.93
C PRO A 105 19.38 4.41 12.75
N ALA A 106 19.89 4.73 11.57
CA ALA A 106 19.28 4.33 10.30
C ALA A 106 20.28 3.49 9.50
N VAL A 107 19.79 2.57 8.68
CA VAL A 107 20.64 1.69 7.89
C VAL A 107 20.10 1.50 6.48
N ALA A 108 20.99 1.46 5.50
CA ALA A 108 20.67 1.09 4.12
C ALA A 108 21.67 0.05 3.59
N SER A 109 21.23 -0.71 2.60
CA SER A 109 22.09 -1.54 1.76
C SER A 109 21.81 -1.23 0.30
N TRP A 110 22.86 -1.00 -0.48
CA TRP A 110 22.76 -0.79 -1.93
C TRP A 110 23.33 -1.94 -2.76
N ALA A 111 23.98 -2.92 -2.13
CA ALA A 111 24.53 -4.10 -2.79
C ALA A 111 24.71 -5.26 -1.82
N HIS A 112 24.79 -6.46 -2.39
CA HIS A 112 25.12 -7.66 -1.64
C HIS A 112 26.44 -7.49 -0.88
N GLY A 113 26.41 -7.70 0.44
CA GLY A 113 27.56 -7.59 1.32
C GLY A 113 27.95 -6.15 1.69
N ARG A 114 27.04 -5.19 1.50
CA ARG A 114 27.24 -3.78 1.85
C ARG A 114 26.16 -3.32 2.83
N LEU A 115 26.59 -2.69 3.91
CA LEU A 115 25.72 -2.00 4.88
C LEU A 115 26.29 -0.61 5.12
N ASP A 116 25.42 0.38 5.29
CA ASP A 116 25.79 1.74 5.65
C ASP A 116 24.85 2.21 6.76
N VAL A 117 25.41 2.52 7.93
CA VAL A 117 24.69 2.91 9.14
C VAL A 117 24.95 4.39 9.43
N PHE A 118 23.89 5.09 9.80
CA PHE A 118 23.84 6.53 10.02
C PHE A 118 23.30 6.83 11.41
N VAL A 119 23.97 7.74 12.12
CA VAL A 119 23.59 8.13 13.48
C VAL A 119 23.87 9.61 13.69
N ARG A 120 23.27 10.22 14.71
CA ARG A 120 23.65 11.53 15.22
C ARG A 120 24.71 11.40 16.31
N GLY A 121 25.80 12.15 16.19
CA GLY A 121 26.87 12.21 17.18
C GLY A 121 26.59 13.18 18.34
N THR A 122 27.53 13.32 19.26
CA THR A 122 27.45 14.29 20.39
C THR A 122 27.55 15.74 19.94
N ASP A 123 28.09 15.99 18.75
CA ASP A 123 28.16 17.27 18.06
C ASP A 123 26.91 17.60 17.23
N ASN A 124 25.88 16.76 17.31
CA ASN A 124 24.67 16.79 16.48
C ASN A 124 24.90 16.60 14.97
N ALA A 125 26.10 16.23 14.52
CA ALA A 125 26.36 15.93 13.12
C ALA A 125 25.87 14.52 12.75
N LEU A 126 25.65 14.28 11.45
CA LEU A 126 25.44 12.95 10.91
C LEU A 126 26.79 12.23 10.87
N TRP A 127 26.86 11.06 11.49
CA TRP A 127 27.99 10.15 11.47
C TRP A 127 27.61 8.87 10.73
N HIS A 128 28.56 8.35 9.97
CA HIS A 128 28.40 7.24 9.05
C HIS A 128 29.44 6.15 9.32
N LYS A 129 29.01 4.89 9.24
CA LYS A 129 29.87 3.70 9.32
C LYS A 129 29.34 2.65 8.37
N TRP A 130 30.22 2.06 7.57
CA TRP A 130 29.84 1.03 6.60
C TRP A 130 30.57 -0.29 6.79
N PHE A 131 29.93 -1.37 6.36
CA PHE A 131 30.50 -2.71 6.23
C PHE A 131 30.75 -3.05 4.76
N ARG A 132 31.83 -3.80 4.49
CA ARG A 132 32.00 -4.51 3.21
C ARG A 132 32.36 -5.95 3.50
N ARG A 133 31.61 -6.89 2.92
CA ARG A 133 31.97 -8.30 2.92
C ARG A 133 33.25 -8.49 2.11
N GLY A 134 34.16 -9.30 2.64
CA GLY A 134 35.41 -9.65 1.94
C GLY A 134 35.14 -10.51 0.71
N THR A 135 36.02 -10.40 -0.28
CA THR A 135 36.06 -11.28 -1.46
C THR A 135 37.34 -12.11 -1.43
N PHE A 136 37.47 -13.13 -2.29
CA PHE A 136 38.65 -13.99 -2.31
C PHE A 136 39.95 -13.18 -2.37
N GLY A 137 40.78 -13.29 -1.33
CA GLY A 137 42.06 -12.58 -1.20
C GLY A 137 41.99 -11.14 -0.68
N ILE A 138 40.81 -10.59 -0.37
CA ILE A 138 40.62 -9.23 0.17
C ILE A 138 39.76 -9.30 1.44
N GLY A 139 40.33 -8.88 2.57
CA GLY A 139 39.62 -8.82 3.85
C GLY A 139 38.43 -7.86 3.81
N GLY A 140 37.31 -8.29 4.40
CA GLY A 140 36.14 -7.44 4.65
C GLY A 140 36.16 -6.87 6.06
N GLY A 141 35.18 -6.01 6.36
CA GLY A 141 34.99 -5.51 7.71
C GLY A 141 34.24 -4.19 7.77
N TRP A 142 34.07 -3.73 9.00
CA TRP A 142 33.55 -2.41 9.33
C TRP A 142 34.63 -1.34 9.16
N SER A 143 34.22 -0.20 8.61
CA SER A 143 35.04 1.02 8.52
C SER A 143 35.18 1.73 9.87
N GLY A 144 36.03 2.76 9.93
CA GLY A 144 35.98 3.78 10.99
C GLY A 144 34.74 4.66 10.88
N TRP A 145 34.48 5.48 11.89
CA TRP A 145 33.41 6.48 11.85
C TRP A 145 33.80 7.67 10.96
N GLU A 146 32.91 8.06 10.05
CA GLU A 146 33.05 9.20 9.14
C GLU A 146 31.99 10.26 9.48
N SER A 147 32.39 11.51 9.69
CA SER A 147 31.43 12.61 9.86
C SER A 147 30.97 13.12 8.49
N LEU A 148 29.65 13.23 8.32
CA LEU A 148 28.99 13.78 7.14
C LEU A 148 28.48 15.23 7.37
N GLY A 149 28.80 15.80 8.53
CA GLY A 149 28.43 17.16 8.93
C GLY A 149 26.93 17.34 9.17
N GLY A 150 26.47 18.59 9.06
CA GLY A 150 25.09 18.99 9.37
C GLY A 150 24.84 19.16 10.88
N VAL A 151 23.64 19.62 11.24
CA VAL A 151 23.16 19.71 12.62
C VAL A 151 21.73 19.16 12.67
N LEU A 152 21.59 17.96 13.21
CA LEU A 152 20.38 17.15 13.16
C LEU A 152 19.53 17.35 14.41
N THR A 153 18.21 17.48 14.23
CA THR A 153 17.23 17.56 15.32
C THR A 153 16.25 16.38 15.33
N SER A 154 16.51 15.35 14.52
CA SER A 154 15.81 14.06 14.51
C SER A 154 16.80 12.91 14.39
N ASP A 155 16.29 11.70 14.53
CA ASP A 155 16.97 10.50 14.03
C ASP A 155 17.07 10.58 12.49
N PRO A 156 18.13 10.01 11.88
CA PRO A 156 18.24 9.93 10.43
C PRO A 156 17.29 8.86 9.86
N ALA A 157 17.04 8.93 8.57
CA ALA A 157 16.43 7.85 7.79
C ALA A 157 17.23 7.63 6.51
N ALA A 158 17.46 6.37 6.12
CA ALA A 158 18.34 6.03 5.01
C ALA A 158 17.70 4.98 4.09
N VAL A 159 17.90 5.11 2.79
CA VAL A 159 17.39 4.18 1.79
C VAL A 159 18.34 4.07 0.60
N SER A 160 18.25 2.97 -0.14
CA SER A 160 18.86 2.83 -1.46
C SER A 160 17.79 2.45 -2.48
N TRP A 161 17.86 3.04 -3.68
CA TRP A 161 17.03 2.65 -4.83
C TRP A 161 17.82 1.96 -5.95
N SER A 162 19.15 1.92 -5.86
CA SER A 162 20.02 1.21 -6.80
C SER A 162 21.41 0.96 -6.24
N GLU A 163 22.15 0.09 -6.92
CA GLU A 163 23.58 -0.09 -6.68
C GLU A 163 24.33 1.26 -6.72
N GLY A 164 25.23 1.45 -5.77
CA GLY A 164 26.07 2.64 -5.64
C GLY A 164 25.33 3.89 -5.14
N ARG A 165 24.08 3.77 -4.69
CA ARG A 165 23.26 4.90 -4.25
C ARG A 165 22.73 4.71 -2.83
N ILE A 166 22.91 5.75 -1.99
CA ILE A 166 22.22 5.89 -0.70
C ILE A 166 21.67 7.31 -0.63
N ASP A 167 20.49 7.46 -0.06
CA ASP A 167 19.85 8.73 0.24
C ASP A 167 19.56 8.78 1.75
N VAL A 168 19.96 9.86 2.41
CA VAL A 168 19.80 10.07 3.86
C VAL A 168 19.03 11.34 4.13
N PHE A 169 18.01 11.23 4.97
CA PHE A 169 17.08 12.28 5.33
C PHE A 169 17.13 12.56 6.83
N VAL A 170 17.07 13.84 7.18
CA VAL A 170 17.09 14.30 8.58
C VAL A 170 16.22 15.53 8.73
N ARG A 171 15.80 15.84 9.96
CA ARG A 171 15.28 17.17 10.31
C ARG A 171 16.43 18.09 10.73
N GLY A 172 16.49 19.29 10.15
CA GLY A 172 17.48 20.32 10.50
C GLY A 172 17.06 21.17 11.71
N THR A 173 17.90 22.15 12.07
CA THR A 173 17.61 23.12 13.16
C THR A 173 16.47 24.09 12.83
N ASP A 174 16.17 24.26 11.55
CA ASP A 174 15.06 25.03 11.01
C ASP A 174 13.75 24.22 10.92
N ASN A 175 13.76 22.98 11.42
CA ASN A 175 12.70 21.99 11.27
C ASN A 175 12.39 21.60 9.82
N ALA A 176 13.22 21.95 8.84
CA ALA A 176 13.05 21.50 7.46
C ALA A 176 13.56 20.06 7.28
N LEU A 177 13.08 19.38 6.24
CA LEU A 177 13.68 18.14 5.77
C LEU A 177 14.98 18.47 5.03
N TRP A 178 16.08 17.87 5.47
CA TRP A 178 17.38 17.96 4.83
C TRP A 178 17.79 16.60 4.27
N HIS A 179 18.43 16.62 3.11
CA HIS A 179 18.79 15.43 2.34
C HIS A 179 20.27 15.48 1.95
N LYS A 180 20.91 14.30 1.97
CA LYS A 180 22.27 14.05 1.52
C LYS A 180 22.34 12.67 0.88
N TRP A 181 23.07 12.52 -0.22
CA TRP A 181 23.14 11.25 -0.94
C TRP A 181 24.57 10.85 -1.30
N PHE A 182 24.77 9.55 -1.48
CA PHE A 182 26.00 8.97 -1.99
C PHE A 182 25.81 8.54 -3.45
N ALA A 183 26.72 8.93 -4.35
CA ALA A 183 26.80 8.45 -5.73
C ALA A 183 28.26 8.50 -6.20
N GLY A 184 29.07 7.51 -5.83
CA GLY A 184 30.53 7.54 -6.00
C GLY A 184 31.26 8.50 -5.04
N GLY A 185 30.52 9.33 -4.32
CA GLY A 185 30.94 10.23 -3.26
C GLY A 185 29.72 10.87 -2.61
N TRP A 186 29.89 11.42 -1.41
CA TRP A 186 28.83 12.11 -0.68
C TRP A 186 28.57 13.50 -1.27
N SER A 187 27.29 13.84 -1.49
CA SER A 187 26.87 15.16 -1.94
C SER A 187 26.98 16.24 -0.85
N GLY A 188 26.71 17.50 -1.19
CA GLY A 188 26.40 18.53 -0.19
C GLY A 188 25.03 18.31 0.45
N TRP A 189 24.75 18.99 1.57
CA TRP A 189 23.41 19.01 2.16
C TRP A 189 22.45 19.84 1.31
N GLU A 190 21.28 19.32 0.99
CA GLU A 190 20.19 20.05 0.32
C GLU A 190 18.96 20.14 1.23
N SER A 191 18.32 21.31 1.28
CA SER A 191 17.04 21.47 1.98
C SER A 191 15.89 21.16 1.05
N LEU A 192 14.95 20.35 1.52
CA LEU A 192 13.71 19.97 0.84
C LEU A 192 12.49 20.72 1.39
N GLY A 193 12.73 21.68 2.29
CA GLY A 193 11.72 22.53 2.92
C GLY A 193 10.80 21.77 3.89
N GLY A 194 9.63 22.35 4.14
CA GLY A 194 8.66 21.84 5.11
C GLY A 194 8.96 22.28 6.54
N VAL A 195 8.03 21.97 7.46
CA VAL A 195 8.19 22.17 8.91
C VAL A 195 7.76 20.88 9.61
N LEU A 196 8.75 20.09 10.01
CA LEU A 196 8.59 18.72 10.49
C LEU A 196 8.49 18.69 12.02
N THR A 197 7.54 17.90 12.54
CA THR A 197 7.40 17.62 13.97
C THR A 197 7.81 16.19 14.36
N SER A 198 8.33 15.41 13.41
CA SER A 198 8.90 14.06 13.59
C SER A 198 10.26 13.94 12.90
N GLY A 199 10.96 12.82 13.12
CA GLY A 199 11.92 12.30 12.15
C GLY A 199 11.24 11.84 10.85
N PRO A 200 12.01 11.69 9.75
CA PRO A 200 11.50 11.16 8.49
C PRO A 200 11.44 9.63 8.50
N GLY A 201 10.47 9.06 7.78
CA GLY A 201 10.49 7.68 7.29
C GLY A 201 10.67 7.68 5.78
N VAL A 202 11.42 6.75 5.21
CA VAL A 202 11.71 6.75 3.77
C VAL A 202 11.70 5.34 3.18
N SER A 203 11.17 5.20 1.97
CA SER A 203 11.19 3.95 1.20
C SER A 203 11.45 4.23 -0.28
N SER A 204 11.83 3.17 -1.01
CA SER A 204 11.90 3.15 -2.46
C SER A 204 11.29 1.85 -2.99
N TRP A 205 10.44 1.95 -4.01
CA TRP A 205 9.83 0.79 -4.67
C TRP A 205 10.39 0.55 -6.07
N ALA A 206 11.25 1.42 -6.59
CA ALA A 206 11.89 1.26 -7.90
C ALA A 206 13.12 2.16 -8.04
N PRO A 207 14.05 1.82 -8.97
CA PRO A 207 15.14 2.71 -9.32
C PRO A 207 14.67 4.10 -9.72
N GLY A 208 15.33 5.13 -9.19
CA GLY A 208 15.02 6.53 -9.46
C GLY A 208 13.80 7.07 -8.70
N ARG A 209 13.29 6.30 -7.72
CA ARG A 209 12.15 6.69 -6.87
C ARG A 209 12.55 6.73 -5.40
N LEU A 210 12.10 7.77 -4.70
CA LEU A 210 12.14 7.89 -3.24
C LEU A 210 10.80 8.42 -2.76
N ASP A 211 10.34 7.96 -1.61
CA ASP A 211 9.11 8.43 -0.96
C ASP A 211 9.41 8.68 0.52
N VAL A 212 9.30 9.94 0.94
CA VAL A 212 9.62 10.41 2.29
C VAL A 212 8.35 10.83 2.99
N PHE A 213 8.14 10.29 4.19
CA PHE A 213 6.99 10.56 5.04
C PHE A 213 7.44 11.26 6.31
N VAL A 214 6.67 12.26 6.75
CA VAL A 214 6.94 13.03 7.97
C VAL A 214 5.62 13.39 8.65
N ARG A 215 5.69 13.81 9.91
CA ARG A 215 4.59 14.46 10.61
C ARG A 215 4.72 15.98 10.48
N GLY A 216 3.64 16.64 10.07
CA GLY A 216 3.56 18.09 9.98
C GLY A 216 3.21 18.78 11.30
N THR A 217 3.10 20.11 11.29
CA THR A 217 2.66 20.91 12.45
C THR A 217 1.19 20.69 12.82
N ASP A 218 0.40 20.17 11.89
CA ASP A 218 -0.99 19.75 12.04
C ASP A 218 -1.13 18.31 12.56
N ASN A 219 -0.02 17.64 12.88
CA ASN A 219 0.07 16.21 13.19
C ASN A 219 -0.37 15.27 12.05
N ALA A 220 -0.64 15.78 10.84
CA ALA A 220 -0.95 14.92 9.71
C ALA A 220 0.32 14.27 9.16
N MET A 221 0.15 13.16 8.42
CA MET A 221 1.20 12.59 7.61
C MET A 221 1.38 13.44 6.36
N TRP A 222 2.60 13.88 6.12
CA TRP A 222 3.00 14.59 4.92
C TRP A 222 3.97 13.73 4.12
N HIS A 223 3.83 13.78 2.81
CA HIS A 223 4.58 12.97 1.87
C HIS A 223 5.25 13.86 0.81
N LYS A 224 6.48 13.50 0.46
CA LYS A 224 7.25 14.10 -0.63
C LYS A 224 8.02 12.99 -1.34
N TRP A 225 8.08 13.02 -2.66
CA TRP A 225 8.74 11.99 -3.43
C TRP A 225 9.73 12.57 -4.45
N PHE A 226 10.70 11.74 -4.84
CA PHE A 226 11.61 12.02 -5.94
C PHE A 226 11.28 11.12 -7.14
N GLN A 227 11.12 11.71 -8.32
CA GLN A 227 11.08 10.99 -9.60
C GLN A 227 11.50 11.93 -10.72
N ALA A 228 12.78 11.84 -11.13
CA ALA A 228 13.42 12.83 -12.01
C ALA A 228 13.37 14.28 -11.48
N GLY A 229 13.17 14.45 -10.17
CA GLY A 229 12.97 15.72 -9.50
C GLY A 229 12.12 15.55 -8.24
N TRP A 230 12.27 16.46 -7.29
CA TRP A 230 11.49 16.47 -6.06
C TRP A 230 10.08 17.04 -6.29
N SER A 231 9.06 16.35 -5.79
CA SER A 231 7.67 16.81 -5.81
C SER A 231 7.41 17.98 -4.86
N GLY A 232 6.21 18.56 -4.89
CA GLY A 232 5.69 19.35 -3.78
C GLY A 232 5.34 18.47 -2.56
N TRP A 233 5.16 19.09 -1.39
CA TRP A 233 4.61 18.40 -0.21
C TRP A 233 3.12 18.14 -0.41
N GLU A 234 2.67 16.92 -0.12
CA GLU A 234 1.24 16.57 -0.07
C GLU A 234 0.86 16.04 1.32
N SER A 235 -0.36 16.34 1.77
CA SER A 235 -0.89 15.78 3.01
C SER A 235 -1.64 14.48 2.71
N LEU A 236 -1.34 13.44 3.47
CA LEU A 236 -2.03 12.14 3.45
C LEU A 236 -3.06 12.02 4.58
N GLY A 237 -3.27 13.09 5.34
CA GLY A 237 -4.20 13.17 6.47
C GLY A 237 -3.74 12.39 7.71
N GLY A 238 -4.71 12.07 8.57
CA GLY A 238 -4.47 11.38 9.85
C GLY A 238 -3.99 12.31 10.97
N VAL A 239 -3.82 11.73 12.17
CA VAL A 239 -3.25 12.39 13.34
C VAL A 239 -2.22 11.45 13.96
N LEU A 240 -0.95 11.71 13.72
CA LEU A 240 0.18 10.86 14.09
C LEU A 240 0.69 11.24 15.47
N THR A 241 1.01 10.23 16.28
CA THR A 241 1.65 10.40 17.59
C THR A 241 3.06 9.79 17.63
N SER A 242 3.57 9.29 16.52
CA SER A 242 4.97 8.86 16.34
C SER A 242 5.55 9.41 15.04
N ASP A 243 6.84 9.17 14.86
CA ASP A 243 7.50 9.26 13.56
C ASP A 243 6.94 8.16 12.64
N PRO A 244 6.85 8.40 11.32
CA PRO A 244 6.50 7.37 10.36
C PRO A 244 7.70 6.47 10.04
N ASP A 245 7.45 5.18 9.89
CA ASP A 245 8.36 4.24 9.22
C ASP A 245 7.80 3.88 7.84
N ALA A 246 8.64 3.48 6.87
CA ALA A 246 8.19 3.11 5.54
C ALA A 246 9.05 2.02 4.91
N VAL A 247 8.41 1.08 4.20
CA VAL A 247 9.05 -0.05 3.52
C VAL A 247 8.37 -0.33 2.19
N SER A 248 9.08 -0.96 1.26
CA SER A 248 8.52 -1.50 0.03
C SER A 248 8.90 -2.97 -0.05
N TRP A 249 7.93 -3.83 -0.38
CA TRP A 249 8.18 -5.24 -0.67
C TRP A 249 8.16 -5.56 -2.16
N GLY A 250 7.96 -4.55 -3.02
CA GLY A 250 7.96 -4.76 -4.46
C GLY A 250 7.64 -3.52 -5.29
N PRO A 251 7.76 -3.64 -6.62
CA PRO A 251 7.46 -2.53 -7.53
C PRO A 251 6.04 -2.01 -7.34
N ASN A 252 5.94 -0.69 -7.38
CA ASN A 252 4.69 0.06 -7.21
C ASN A 252 3.98 -0.19 -5.87
N ARG A 253 4.73 -0.48 -4.80
CA ARG A 253 4.18 -0.70 -3.47
C ARG A 253 5.00 0.02 -2.41
N ILE A 254 4.34 0.76 -1.54
CA ILE A 254 4.93 1.32 -0.33
C ILE A 254 3.99 1.05 0.81
N ASP A 255 4.50 0.70 1.97
CA ASP A 255 3.80 0.54 3.23
C ASP A 255 4.44 1.48 4.24
N SER A 256 3.65 2.24 5.00
CA SER A 256 4.13 3.18 6.00
C SER A 256 3.35 3.08 7.30
N PHE A 257 4.06 3.01 8.41
CA PHE A 257 3.56 2.66 9.73
C PHE A 257 3.74 3.83 10.70
N VAL A 258 2.75 4.11 11.54
CA VAL A 258 2.71 5.24 12.48
C VAL A 258 1.94 4.85 13.73
N ARG A 259 2.12 5.52 14.86
CA ARG A 259 1.23 5.38 16.02
C ARG A 259 0.07 6.37 15.94
N GLY A 260 -1.15 5.91 16.17
CA GLY A 260 -2.36 6.74 16.21
C GLY A 260 -2.60 7.42 17.56
N THR A 261 -3.68 8.22 17.66
CA THR A 261 -4.10 8.87 18.93
C THR A 261 -4.63 7.88 19.97
N ASP A 262 -5.01 6.68 19.54
CA ASP A 262 -5.45 5.55 20.38
C ASP A 262 -4.27 4.70 20.91
N GLY A 263 -3.04 5.05 20.54
CA GLY A 263 -1.83 4.29 20.89
C GLY A 263 -1.62 3.01 20.07
N ALA A 264 -2.50 2.71 19.10
CA ALA A 264 -2.35 1.56 18.22
C ALA A 264 -1.31 1.82 17.11
N LEU A 265 -0.85 0.74 16.47
CA LEU A 265 -0.06 0.81 15.25
C LEU A 265 -0.99 1.00 14.06
N TRP A 266 -0.79 2.12 13.40
CA TRP A 266 -1.32 2.48 12.10
C TRP A 266 -0.20 2.17 11.04
N HIS A 267 -0.55 1.97 9.78
CA HIS A 267 -0.03 1.26 8.58
C HIS A 267 -0.90 1.65 7.37
N LYS A 268 -0.48 2.62 6.58
CA LYS A 268 -1.11 2.88 5.31
C LYS A 268 -0.07 2.42 4.24
N TRP A 269 -0.47 1.67 3.21
CA TRP A 269 0.18 1.50 1.89
C TRP A 269 -0.38 2.18 0.60
N TRP A 270 0.53 2.47 -0.35
CA TRP A 270 0.27 2.85 -1.74
C TRP A 270 0.47 1.65 -2.67
N ALA A 271 -0.53 1.30 -3.47
CA ALA A 271 -0.47 0.23 -4.48
C ALA A 271 -1.44 0.52 -5.63
N LEU A 272 -1.21 -0.07 -6.81
CA LEU A 272 -2.23 -0.16 -7.86
C LEU A 272 -3.51 -0.76 -7.26
N VAL A 273 -4.65 -0.14 -7.53
CA VAL A 273 -5.94 -0.62 -7.01
C VAL A 273 -6.73 -1.27 -8.13
N PRO A 274 -7.19 -2.51 -7.93
CA PRO A 274 -8.12 -3.15 -8.85
C PRO A 274 -9.33 -2.22 -9.03
N THR A 275 -9.50 -1.69 -10.24
CA THR A 275 -10.53 -0.71 -10.55
C THR A 275 -11.40 -1.22 -11.69
N VAL A 276 -12.70 -1.20 -11.44
CA VAL A 276 -13.73 -1.44 -12.44
C VAL A 276 -14.10 -0.09 -13.06
N ARG A 277 -13.81 0.08 -14.35
CA ARG A 277 -14.20 1.28 -15.10
C ARG A 277 -15.58 1.05 -15.70
N LEU A 278 -16.54 1.87 -15.28
CA LEU A 278 -17.95 1.75 -15.63
C LEU A 278 -18.36 2.89 -16.56
N HIS A 279 -19.04 2.56 -17.65
CA HIS A 279 -19.67 3.53 -18.55
C HIS A 279 -21.18 3.30 -18.57
N ALA A 280 -21.97 4.28 -18.15
CA ALA A 280 -23.41 4.19 -18.15
C ALA A 280 -23.99 4.68 -19.49
N LYS A 281 -24.85 3.86 -20.10
CA LYS A 281 -25.62 4.16 -21.31
C LYS A 281 -27.10 4.18 -20.95
N ILE A 282 -27.74 5.35 -21.01
CA ILE A 282 -29.11 5.56 -20.55
C ILE A 282 -30.04 5.59 -21.77
N VAL A 283 -30.77 4.49 -22.00
CA VAL A 283 -31.89 4.44 -22.95
C VAL A 283 -33.16 4.93 -22.26
N THR A 284 -33.41 4.44 -21.05
CA THR A 284 -34.51 4.85 -20.17
C THR A 284 -33.96 5.21 -18.81
N ASN A 285 -34.42 6.33 -18.23
CA ASN A 285 -34.00 6.72 -16.89
C ASN A 285 -34.41 5.65 -15.87
N PRO A 286 -33.48 5.18 -15.01
CA PRO A 286 -33.81 4.24 -13.97
C PRO A 286 -34.64 4.90 -12.87
N ASN A 287 -35.54 4.12 -12.25
CA ASN A 287 -36.37 4.58 -11.12
C ASN A 287 -35.51 4.93 -9.90
N VAL A 288 -34.41 4.20 -9.69
CA VAL A 288 -33.36 4.56 -8.74
C VAL A 288 -32.32 5.39 -9.49
N ALA A 289 -32.00 6.58 -8.98
CA ALA A 289 -31.02 7.46 -9.60
C ALA A 289 -29.67 6.75 -9.82
N LEU A 290 -29.09 6.92 -11.02
CA LEU A 290 -27.80 6.32 -11.38
C LEU A 290 -26.71 6.60 -10.32
N ALA A 291 -26.65 7.83 -9.82
CA ALA A 291 -25.69 8.23 -8.80
C ALA A 291 -25.81 7.40 -7.52
N THR A 292 -27.03 7.06 -7.10
CA THR A 292 -27.27 6.21 -5.94
C THR A 292 -26.80 4.79 -6.19
N SER A 293 -27.17 4.19 -7.33
CA SER A 293 -26.75 2.82 -7.67
C SER A 293 -25.22 2.71 -7.81
N VAL A 294 -24.57 3.71 -8.39
CA VAL A 294 -23.10 3.77 -8.50
C VAL A 294 -22.46 3.96 -7.13
N ALA A 295 -22.96 4.87 -6.28
CA ALA A 295 -22.43 5.08 -4.93
C ALA A 295 -22.54 3.81 -4.07
N ASN A 296 -23.66 3.11 -4.16
CA ASN A 296 -23.88 1.83 -3.49
C ASN A 296 -22.88 0.76 -3.95
N MET A 297 -22.70 0.63 -5.27
CA MET A 297 -21.71 -0.28 -5.84
C MET A 297 -20.28 0.06 -5.38
N VAL A 298 -19.91 1.35 -5.41
CA VAL A 298 -18.62 1.86 -4.91
C VAL A 298 -18.41 1.43 -3.45
N ASN A 299 -19.41 1.66 -2.59
CA ASN A 299 -19.30 1.36 -1.16
C ASN A 299 -19.15 -0.14 -0.89
N VAL A 300 -19.93 -0.97 -1.58
CA VAL A 300 -19.86 -2.43 -1.41
C VAL A 300 -18.51 -2.98 -1.91
N TYR A 301 -18.02 -2.55 -3.07
CA TYR A 301 -16.76 -3.05 -3.65
C TYR A 301 -15.54 -2.55 -2.85
N ALA A 302 -15.62 -1.35 -2.27
CA ALA A 302 -14.56 -0.79 -1.43
C ALA A 302 -14.28 -1.65 -0.19
N THR A 303 -15.26 -2.41 0.32
CA THR A 303 -15.05 -3.37 1.44
C THR A 303 -14.06 -4.48 1.10
N ARG A 304 -13.78 -4.69 -0.20
CA ARG A 304 -12.81 -5.65 -0.72
C ARG A 304 -11.65 -5.00 -1.46
N GLY A 305 -11.45 -3.68 -1.28
CA GLY A 305 -10.33 -2.96 -1.88
C GLY A 305 -10.46 -2.74 -3.38
N ILE A 306 -11.65 -2.94 -3.96
CA ILE A 306 -11.91 -2.76 -5.39
C ILE A 306 -12.57 -1.40 -5.60
N ARG A 307 -11.96 -0.57 -6.45
CA ARG A 307 -12.50 0.74 -6.80
C ARG A 307 -13.47 0.63 -7.96
N VAL A 308 -14.47 1.50 -8.00
CA VAL A 308 -15.33 1.70 -9.17
C VAL A 308 -15.15 3.13 -9.66
N GLN A 309 -14.85 3.28 -10.95
CA GLN A 309 -14.73 4.57 -11.61
C GLN A 309 -15.84 4.72 -12.64
N LEU A 310 -16.80 5.62 -12.41
CA LEU A 310 -17.76 6.01 -13.44
C LEU A 310 -17.05 6.90 -14.47
N ALA A 311 -16.63 6.29 -15.58
CA ALA A 311 -15.81 6.93 -16.60
C ALA A 311 -16.62 7.80 -17.57
N SER A 312 -17.88 7.44 -17.85
CA SER A 312 -18.81 8.30 -18.59
C SER A 312 -20.27 7.99 -18.27
N VAL A 313 -21.14 8.96 -18.51
CA VAL A 313 -22.60 8.79 -18.57
C VAL A 313 -23.07 9.37 -19.89
N GLU A 314 -23.84 8.60 -20.65
CA GLU A 314 -24.35 9.00 -21.95
C GLU A 314 -25.82 8.60 -22.09
N SER A 315 -26.69 9.53 -22.46
CA SER A 315 -28.04 9.20 -22.92
C SER A 315 -27.99 8.80 -24.39
N ILE A 316 -28.47 7.61 -24.72
CA ILE A 316 -28.42 7.05 -26.07
C ILE A 316 -29.84 6.84 -26.62
N SER A 317 -30.02 7.12 -27.91
CA SER A 317 -31.27 6.84 -28.62
C SER A 317 -31.14 5.54 -29.40
N VAL A 318 -32.04 4.59 -29.15
CA VAL A 318 -32.07 3.27 -29.80
C VAL A 318 -33.43 3.04 -30.47
N PRO A 319 -33.54 2.10 -31.42
CA PRO A 319 -34.84 1.69 -31.95
C PRO A 319 -35.80 1.25 -30.84
N ALA A 320 -37.09 1.54 -31.00
CA ALA A 320 -38.10 1.23 -29.98
C ALA A 320 -38.17 -0.27 -29.60
N SER A 321 -37.76 -1.16 -30.50
CA SER A 321 -37.63 -2.60 -30.25
C SER A 321 -36.60 -2.94 -29.18
N LEU A 322 -35.66 -2.04 -28.85
CA LEU A 322 -34.64 -2.24 -27.81
C LEU A 322 -34.98 -1.54 -26.48
N ASN A 323 -36.20 -1.01 -26.32
CA ASN A 323 -36.66 -0.49 -25.03
C ASN A 323 -36.91 -1.63 -24.03
N THR A 324 -37.48 -2.74 -24.50
CA THR A 324 -37.57 -4.00 -23.76
C THR A 324 -36.69 -5.01 -24.44
N VAL A 325 -35.60 -5.41 -23.78
CA VAL A 325 -34.55 -6.22 -24.40
C VAL A 325 -34.75 -7.70 -24.04
N ASP A 326 -34.86 -8.56 -25.04
CA ASP A 326 -34.77 -10.00 -24.84
C ASP A 326 -33.38 -10.37 -24.33
N VAL A 327 -33.30 -10.91 -23.12
CA VAL A 327 -32.06 -11.38 -22.49
C VAL A 327 -32.08 -12.89 -22.28
N ASN A 328 -33.13 -13.58 -22.73
CA ASN A 328 -33.37 -15.00 -22.43
C ASN A 328 -33.28 -15.25 -20.90
N PRO A 329 -33.13 -16.48 -20.40
CA PRO A 329 -32.85 -16.71 -18.97
C PRO A 329 -31.51 -16.12 -18.45
N CYS A 330 -30.83 -15.26 -19.23
CA CYS A 330 -29.54 -14.66 -18.92
C CYS A 330 -28.43 -15.69 -18.61
N VAL A 331 -28.13 -16.55 -19.59
CA VAL A 331 -27.00 -17.49 -19.45
C VAL A 331 -25.70 -16.78 -19.81
N GLN A 332 -24.75 -16.76 -18.88
CA GLN A 332 -23.44 -16.11 -19.06
C GLN A 332 -22.74 -16.57 -20.35
N GLY A 333 -22.19 -15.61 -21.11
CA GLY A 333 -21.53 -15.85 -22.40
C GLY A 333 -22.46 -16.00 -23.60
N ASN A 334 -23.78 -16.13 -23.39
CA ASN A 334 -24.78 -16.34 -24.45
C ASN A 334 -25.70 -15.12 -24.60
N ALA A 335 -25.15 -14.00 -25.05
CA ALA A 335 -25.93 -12.78 -25.31
C ALA A 335 -26.88 -12.98 -26.50
N THR A 336 -28.10 -12.47 -26.40
CA THR A 336 -29.12 -12.53 -27.47
C THR A 336 -28.80 -11.56 -28.62
N ALA A 337 -29.50 -11.70 -29.75
CA ALA A 337 -29.38 -10.77 -30.86
C ALA A 337 -29.75 -9.32 -30.47
N GLU A 338 -30.73 -9.14 -29.59
CA GLU A 338 -31.13 -7.82 -29.10
C GLU A 338 -30.10 -7.21 -28.16
N GLN A 339 -29.48 -8.02 -27.28
CA GLN A 339 -28.35 -7.58 -26.46
C GLN A 339 -27.18 -7.15 -27.34
N LEU A 340 -26.82 -7.92 -28.36
CA LEU A 340 -25.75 -7.58 -29.30
C LEU A 340 -26.06 -6.28 -30.08
N ALA A 341 -27.31 -6.10 -30.53
CA ALA A 341 -27.74 -4.87 -31.19
C ALA A 341 -27.67 -3.66 -30.26
N LEU A 342 -28.04 -3.81 -28.98
CA LEU A 342 -27.89 -2.77 -27.97
C LEU A 342 -26.42 -2.46 -27.68
N PHE A 343 -25.57 -3.50 -27.58
CA PHE A 343 -24.15 -3.34 -27.29
C PHE A 343 -23.37 -2.70 -28.44
N ALA A 344 -23.95 -2.57 -29.64
CA ALA A 344 -23.39 -1.77 -30.72
C ALA A 344 -23.32 -0.27 -30.36
N PHE A 345 -24.15 0.22 -29.44
CA PHE A 345 -24.13 1.60 -28.92
C PHE A 345 -23.09 1.83 -27.82
N ARG A 346 -22.00 1.05 -27.84
CA ARG A 346 -20.92 1.13 -26.87
C ARG A 346 -20.11 2.43 -26.98
N ASN A 347 -20.06 3.04 -28.16
CA ASN A 347 -19.47 4.36 -28.42
C ASN A 347 -18.04 4.52 -27.84
N GLY A 348 -17.13 3.62 -28.25
CA GLY A 348 -15.70 3.75 -27.91
C GLY A 348 -15.28 3.26 -26.52
N VAL A 349 -16.19 2.67 -25.72
CA VAL A 349 -15.81 2.03 -24.45
C VAL A 349 -14.90 0.83 -24.75
N GLY A 350 -13.71 0.82 -24.14
CA GLY A 350 -12.67 -0.19 -24.38
C GLY A 350 -13.10 -1.61 -24.00
N SER A 351 -12.38 -2.63 -24.50
CA SER A 351 -12.70 -4.05 -24.29
C SER A 351 -12.55 -4.55 -22.85
N LEU A 352 -11.99 -3.73 -21.96
CA LEU A 352 -11.77 -4.03 -20.54
C LEU A 352 -12.65 -3.19 -19.59
N ASP A 353 -13.40 -2.22 -20.12
CA ASP A 353 -14.26 -1.34 -19.34
C ASP A 353 -15.71 -1.85 -19.40
N VAL A 354 -16.47 -1.83 -18.32
CA VAL A 354 -17.84 -2.36 -18.30
C VAL A 354 -18.83 -1.32 -18.84
N ALA A 355 -19.66 -1.69 -19.83
CA ALA A 355 -20.76 -0.85 -20.30
C ALA A 355 -22.09 -1.29 -19.66
N ALA A 356 -22.74 -0.40 -18.90
CA ALA A 356 -24.04 -0.66 -18.28
C ALA A 356 -25.15 0.07 -19.04
N TYR A 357 -26.05 -0.70 -19.65
CA TYR A 357 -27.18 -0.20 -20.42
C TYR A 357 -28.45 -0.20 -19.58
N PHE A 358 -29.01 0.98 -19.34
CA PHE A 358 -30.25 1.15 -18.59
C PHE A 358 -31.43 1.25 -19.56
N VAL A 359 -32.27 0.21 -19.56
CA VAL A 359 -33.39 0.02 -20.49
C VAL A 359 -34.72 0.04 -19.75
N GLN A 360 -35.85 0.09 -20.47
CA GLN A 360 -37.16 0.12 -19.83
C GLN A 360 -37.41 -1.18 -19.06
N ALA A 361 -37.24 -2.32 -19.71
CA ALA A 361 -37.43 -3.66 -19.13
C ALA A 361 -36.57 -4.70 -19.86
N THR A 362 -36.53 -5.93 -19.34
CA THR A 362 -36.01 -7.09 -20.07
C THR A 362 -37.14 -8.09 -20.35
N ASN A 363 -36.91 -9.00 -21.30
CA ASN A 363 -37.75 -10.16 -21.54
C ASN A 363 -36.89 -11.43 -21.46
N PRO A 364 -37.19 -12.41 -20.60
CA PRO A 364 -38.14 -12.37 -19.47
C PRO A 364 -37.88 -11.21 -18.50
N PRO A 365 -38.84 -10.85 -17.63
CA PRO A 365 -38.78 -9.66 -16.77
C PRO A 365 -37.81 -9.83 -15.58
N LEU A 366 -36.52 -9.89 -15.90
CA LEU A 366 -35.41 -9.85 -14.96
C LEU A 366 -35.09 -8.40 -14.58
N ASN A 367 -34.45 -8.19 -13.43
CA ASN A 367 -33.99 -6.86 -13.02
C ASN A 367 -32.71 -6.44 -13.74
N GLY A 368 -31.91 -7.41 -14.18
CA GLY A 368 -30.70 -7.19 -14.93
C GLY A 368 -30.23 -8.47 -15.62
N CYS A 369 -29.24 -8.30 -16.49
CA CYS A 369 -28.53 -9.40 -17.09
C CYS A 369 -27.09 -9.01 -17.46
N ALA A 370 -26.14 -9.81 -16.99
CA ALA A 370 -24.71 -9.65 -17.27
C ALA A 370 -24.19 -10.53 -18.42
N SER A 371 -25.06 -11.18 -19.20
CA SER A 371 -24.62 -11.98 -20.35
C SER A 371 -24.06 -11.09 -21.46
N HIS A 372 -22.84 -11.38 -21.88
CA HIS A 372 -22.11 -10.62 -22.89
C HIS A 372 -21.12 -11.55 -23.63
N PRO A 373 -20.74 -11.23 -24.89
CA PRO A 373 -19.70 -11.96 -25.60
C PRO A 373 -18.29 -11.58 -25.12
N ASN A 374 -17.32 -12.45 -25.39
CA ASN A 374 -15.91 -12.21 -25.04
C ASN A 374 -15.40 -10.86 -25.58
N GLY A 375 -14.71 -10.09 -24.72
CA GLY A 375 -14.13 -8.78 -25.07
C GLY A 375 -15.12 -7.62 -25.12
N LEU A 376 -16.40 -7.84 -24.79
CA LEU A 376 -17.46 -6.82 -24.73
C LEU A 376 -18.18 -6.83 -23.37
N PRO A 377 -17.46 -6.66 -22.24
CA PRO A 377 -18.07 -6.66 -20.90
C PRO A 377 -19.22 -5.65 -20.82
N SER A 378 -20.43 -6.17 -20.64
CA SER A 378 -21.67 -5.40 -20.71
C SER A 378 -22.73 -5.96 -19.77
N VAL A 379 -23.55 -5.07 -19.22
CA VAL A 379 -24.72 -5.43 -18.41
C VAL A 379 -25.95 -4.67 -18.90
N VAL A 380 -27.12 -5.30 -18.86
CA VAL A 380 -28.42 -4.68 -19.10
C VAL A 380 -29.12 -4.54 -17.76
N ILE A 381 -29.62 -3.35 -17.44
CA ILE A 381 -30.32 -3.04 -16.18
C ILE A 381 -31.72 -2.52 -16.53
N ALA A 382 -32.76 -3.16 -16.00
CA ALA A 382 -34.13 -2.69 -16.16
C ALA A 382 -34.38 -1.42 -15.34
N SER A 383 -35.23 -0.51 -15.83
CA SER A 383 -35.54 0.75 -15.15
C SER A 383 -36.15 0.55 -13.76
N GLY A 384 -36.88 -0.54 -13.58
CA GLY A 384 -37.47 -0.95 -12.30
C GLY A 384 -36.54 -1.72 -11.37
N ALA A 385 -35.24 -1.86 -11.70
CA ALA A 385 -34.28 -2.59 -10.87
C ALA A 385 -34.04 -1.92 -9.50
N SER A 386 -33.54 -2.70 -8.54
CA SER A 386 -33.22 -2.21 -7.20
C SER A 386 -31.91 -1.39 -7.20
N GLN A 387 -31.67 -0.65 -6.13
CA GLN A 387 -30.44 0.13 -5.93
C GLN A 387 -29.15 -0.73 -5.85
N TRP A 388 -29.28 -2.05 -5.74
CA TRP A 388 -28.15 -3.00 -5.66
C TRP A 388 -27.91 -3.75 -6.97
N THR A 389 -28.86 -3.71 -7.91
CA THR A 389 -28.80 -4.51 -9.15
C THR A 389 -27.60 -4.18 -10.02
N LEU A 390 -27.21 -2.90 -10.12
CA LEU A 390 -26.02 -2.52 -10.88
C LEU A 390 -24.76 -3.22 -10.35
N GLY A 391 -24.52 -3.17 -9.04
CA GLY A 391 -23.37 -3.83 -8.42
C GLY A 391 -23.42 -5.35 -8.53
N HIS A 392 -24.61 -5.94 -8.49
CA HIS A 392 -24.83 -7.37 -8.67
C HIS A 392 -24.48 -7.83 -10.10
N GLU A 393 -25.02 -7.19 -11.13
CA GLU A 393 -24.74 -7.58 -12.53
C GLU A 393 -23.27 -7.35 -12.90
N VAL A 394 -22.67 -6.27 -12.42
CA VAL A 394 -21.22 -6.07 -12.62
C VAL A 394 -20.41 -7.13 -11.87
N GLY A 395 -20.90 -7.63 -10.73
CA GLY A 395 -20.30 -8.77 -10.02
C GLY A 395 -20.20 -10.02 -10.89
N HIS A 396 -21.25 -10.32 -11.68
CA HIS A 396 -21.20 -11.41 -12.66
C HIS A 396 -20.18 -11.19 -13.78
N VAL A 397 -20.05 -9.95 -14.29
CA VAL A 397 -18.99 -9.61 -15.27
C VAL A 397 -17.61 -9.89 -14.67
N LEU A 398 -17.44 -9.64 -13.38
CA LEU A 398 -16.21 -9.88 -12.64
C LEU A 398 -16.02 -11.34 -12.20
N GLY A 399 -16.93 -12.23 -12.59
CA GLY A 399 -16.80 -13.68 -12.39
C GLY A 399 -17.49 -14.22 -11.13
N LEU A 400 -18.30 -13.42 -10.45
CA LEU A 400 -19.03 -13.89 -9.27
C LEU A 400 -20.26 -14.74 -9.66
N PRO A 401 -20.48 -15.92 -9.05
CA PRO A 401 -21.71 -16.67 -9.20
C PRO A 401 -22.78 -16.19 -8.20
N HIS A 402 -24.03 -16.60 -8.43
CA HIS A 402 -25.09 -16.43 -7.44
C HIS A 402 -24.80 -17.21 -6.15
N VAL A 403 -25.30 -16.69 -5.04
CA VAL A 403 -25.32 -17.35 -3.72
C VAL A 403 -26.72 -17.34 -3.13
N ASN A 404 -27.03 -18.31 -2.27
CA ASN A 404 -28.32 -18.37 -1.59
C ASN A 404 -28.25 -17.69 -0.21
N ASP A 405 -28.00 -16.37 -0.19
CA ASP A 405 -27.87 -15.58 1.04
C ASP A 405 -28.26 -14.12 0.79
N ASN A 406 -29.32 -13.66 1.45
CA ASN A 406 -29.88 -12.31 1.27
C ASN A 406 -29.09 -11.22 1.99
N ASN A 407 -28.09 -11.55 2.81
CA ASN A 407 -27.16 -10.55 3.32
C ASN A 407 -26.07 -10.21 2.30
N ARG A 408 -25.90 -11.02 1.24
CA ARG A 408 -24.82 -10.88 0.26
C ARG A 408 -25.27 -10.23 -1.04
N LEU A 409 -24.36 -9.49 -1.67
CA LEU A 409 -24.65 -8.77 -2.92
C LEU A 409 -25.10 -9.72 -4.03
N MET A 410 -24.47 -10.89 -4.13
CA MET A 410 -24.72 -11.88 -5.18
C MET A 410 -25.91 -12.81 -4.89
N THR A 411 -26.89 -12.38 -4.08
CA THR A 411 -28.07 -13.19 -3.78
C THR A 411 -28.82 -13.61 -5.06
N GLY A 412 -28.98 -14.92 -5.24
CA GLY A 412 -29.78 -15.52 -6.32
C GLY A 412 -31.29 -15.40 -6.09
N ASN A 413 -31.72 -14.93 -4.92
CA ASN A 413 -33.12 -14.72 -4.58
C ASN A 413 -33.65 -13.35 -5.04
N GLY A 414 -32.83 -12.56 -5.74
CA GLY A 414 -33.18 -11.25 -6.26
C GLY A 414 -32.78 -10.10 -5.31
N THR A 415 -32.22 -9.05 -5.90
CA THR A 415 -31.61 -7.92 -5.17
C THR A 415 -32.58 -7.05 -4.36
N PHE A 416 -33.89 -7.14 -4.60
CA PHE A 416 -34.91 -6.53 -3.74
C PHE A 416 -35.02 -7.19 -2.37
N ASN A 417 -34.59 -8.45 -2.25
CA ASN A 417 -34.69 -9.23 -1.02
C ASN A 417 -33.44 -9.09 -0.13
N ILE A 418 -32.55 -8.15 -0.43
CA ILE A 418 -31.35 -7.90 0.40
C ILE A 418 -31.76 -7.40 1.78
N THR A 419 -31.31 -8.11 2.83
CA THR A 419 -31.71 -7.89 4.23
C THR A 419 -30.68 -7.12 5.06
N ASN A 420 -29.43 -7.06 4.61
CA ASN A 420 -28.34 -6.34 5.27
C ASN A 420 -27.82 -5.23 4.35
N PRO A 421 -28.36 -4.00 4.37
CA PRO A 421 -27.81 -2.90 3.58
C PRO A 421 -26.73 -2.12 4.36
N PRO A 422 -25.53 -1.88 3.79
CA PRO A 422 -25.06 -2.36 2.50
C PRO A 422 -24.78 -3.88 2.52
N PRO A 423 -25.07 -4.61 1.43
CA PRO A 423 -24.86 -6.05 1.37
C PRO A 423 -23.39 -6.42 1.45
N ASP A 424 -23.14 -7.60 1.97
CA ASP A 424 -21.81 -8.15 2.13
C ASP A 424 -21.25 -8.66 0.77
N LEU A 425 -19.97 -8.39 0.55
CA LEU A 425 -19.10 -9.21 -0.31
C LEU A 425 -18.15 -9.95 0.63
N VAL A 426 -17.90 -11.24 0.42
CA VAL A 426 -16.95 -12.02 1.25
C VAL A 426 -15.54 -12.04 0.66
N GLY A 427 -14.54 -12.47 1.45
CA GLY A 427 -13.13 -12.45 1.03
C GLY A 427 -12.86 -13.20 -0.29
N SER A 428 -13.46 -14.38 -0.46
CA SER A 428 -13.30 -15.17 -1.70
C SER A 428 -13.90 -14.49 -2.93
N GLU A 429 -15.03 -13.77 -2.79
CA GLU A 429 -15.60 -12.98 -3.89
C GLU A 429 -14.67 -11.81 -4.25
N GLY A 430 -14.12 -11.13 -3.24
CA GLY A 430 -13.11 -10.09 -3.45
C GLY A 430 -11.92 -10.58 -4.27
N SER A 431 -11.38 -11.76 -3.93
CA SER A 431 -10.28 -12.38 -4.67
C SER A 431 -10.64 -12.75 -6.10
N THR A 432 -11.86 -13.25 -6.35
CA THR A 432 -12.34 -13.52 -7.72
C THR A 432 -12.45 -12.25 -8.55
N MET A 433 -13.03 -11.18 -7.97
CA MET A 433 -13.18 -9.92 -8.67
C MET A 433 -11.83 -9.26 -8.95
N ASP A 434 -10.87 -9.31 -8.02
CA ASP A 434 -9.50 -8.80 -8.22
C ASP A 434 -8.78 -9.54 -9.36
N ALA A 435 -8.93 -10.86 -9.42
CA ALA A 435 -8.35 -11.69 -10.49
C ALA A 435 -9.04 -11.51 -11.86
N SER A 436 -10.15 -10.77 -11.94
CA SER A 436 -10.87 -10.54 -13.19
C SER A 436 -10.09 -9.64 -14.14
N ALA A 437 -10.08 -9.98 -15.44
CA ALA A 437 -9.49 -9.14 -16.47
C ALA A 437 -10.15 -7.75 -16.59
N PHE A 438 -11.37 -7.58 -16.04
CA PHE A 438 -12.12 -6.32 -16.05
C PHE A 438 -11.92 -5.49 -14.77
N SER A 439 -11.12 -6.00 -13.84
CA SER A 439 -10.57 -5.24 -12.72
C SER A 439 -9.15 -4.83 -13.07
N GLN A 440 -8.97 -3.58 -13.52
CA GLN A 440 -7.67 -3.10 -13.94
C GLN A 440 -6.92 -2.46 -12.78
N ASN A 441 -5.67 -2.86 -12.60
CA ASN A 441 -4.76 -2.21 -11.67
C ASN A 441 -4.32 -0.85 -12.21
N ILE A 442 -4.99 0.22 -11.73
CA ILE A 442 -4.77 1.63 -12.14
C ILE A 442 -4.64 2.60 -10.96
#